data_AF-X1QGT0-F1
#
_entry.id   AF-X1QGT0-F1
#
_cell.length_a   1.000
_cell.length_b   1.000
_cell.length_c   1.000
_cell.angle_alpha   90.00
_cell.angle_beta   90.00
_cell.angle_gamma   90.00
#
_symmetry.space_group_name_H-M   'P 1'
#
loop_
_entity.id
_entity.type
_entity.pdbx_description
1 polymer ?
#
loop_
_entity_poly.entity_id
_entity_poly.type
_entity_poly.pdbx_seq_one_letter_code
_entity_poly.pdbx_strand_id
1 'polypeptide(L)' 'MRVYIFDKEYNLRANKNEDYLKGIAGYVERRVREIASSAPQKSKEEISILTCLNIA' A
#
# COMPACT_ATOMS: atom_id res chain seq x y z
N MET A 1 4.64 4.56 -14.40
CA MET A 1 3.35 3.91 -14.10
C MET A 1 2.73 4.57 -12.86
N ARG A 2 1.42 4.80 -12.84
CA ARG A 2 0.71 5.38 -11.68
C ARG A 2 -0.09 4.28 -10.97
N VAL A 3 -0.03 4.23 -9.66
CA VAL A 3 -0.83 3.32 -8.83
C VAL A 3 -1.44 4.10 -7.67
N TYR A 4 -2.60 3.63 -7.21
CA TYR A 4 -3.28 4.21 -6.06
C TYR A 4 -3.12 3.27 -4.88
N ILE A 5 -2.55 3.77 -3.78
CA ILE A 5 -2.36 3.04 -2.53
C ILE A 5 -2.79 3.95 -1.40
N PHE A 6 -3.74 3.51 -0.59
CA PHE A 6 -4.25 4.18 0.61
C PHE A 6 -4.64 5.65 0.39
N ASP A 7 -5.49 5.88 -0.60
CA ASP A 7 -5.97 7.22 -1.03
C ASP A 7 -4.85 8.16 -1.52
N LYS A 8 -3.66 7.63 -1.85
CA LYS A 8 -2.55 8.39 -2.45
C LYS A 8 -2.16 7.81 -3.80
N GLU A 9 -1.94 8.68 -4.76
CA GLU A 9 -1.37 8.33 -6.06
C GLU A 9 0.16 8.31 -5.97
N TYR A 10 0.77 7.23 -6.45
CA TYR A 10 2.22 7.06 -6.52
C TYR A 10 2.66 6.85 -7.97
N ASN A 11 3.68 7.60 -8.37
CA ASN A 11 4.34 7.39 -9.66
C ASN A 11 5.52 6.44 -9.49
N LEU A 12 5.33 5.18 -9.91
CA LEU A 12 6.36 4.15 -9.89
C LEU A 12 7.15 4.15 -11.21
N ARG A 13 8.47 4.15 -11.09
CA ARG A 13 9.39 3.92 -12.21
C ARG A 13 9.46 2.42 -12.49
N ALA A 14 8.64 1.96 -13.43
CA ALA A 14 8.64 0.57 -13.86
C ALA A 14 9.73 0.36 -14.93
N ASN A 15 10.90 -0.13 -14.54
CA ASN A 15 11.98 -0.43 -15.49
C ASN A 15 11.94 -1.86 -16.06
N LYS A 16 11.14 -2.77 -15.49
CA LYS A 16 11.22 -4.21 -15.85
C LYS A 16 9.90 -4.96 -16.01
N ASN A 17 8.87 -4.70 -15.20
CA ASN A 17 7.58 -5.40 -15.36
C ASN A 17 6.44 -4.64 -14.66
N GLU A 18 5.54 -4.04 -15.44
CA GLU A 18 4.41 -3.26 -14.92
C GLU A 18 3.41 -4.13 -14.16
N ASP A 19 3.10 -5.34 -14.67
CA ASP A 19 2.07 -6.20 -14.08
C ASP A 19 2.50 -6.74 -12.72
N TYR A 20 3.79 -7.05 -12.56
CA TYR A 20 4.34 -7.40 -11.26
C TYR A 20 4.17 -6.26 -10.24
N LEU A 21 4.52 -5.03 -10.64
CA LEU A 21 4.38 -3.86 -9.76
C LEU A 21 2.92 -3.53 -9.44
N LYS A 22 1.98 -3.72 -10.37
CA LYS A 22 0.55 -3.63 -10.09
C LYS A 22 0.11 -4.68 -9.07
N GLY A 23 0.62 -5.91 -9.17
CA GLY A 23 0.38 -6.97 -8.20
C GLY A 23 0.84 -6.59 -6.79
N ILE A 24 2.06 -6.06 -6.67
CA ILE A 24 2.59 -5.55 -5.39
C ILE A 24 1.74 -4.39 -4.85
N ALA A 25 1.39 -3.41 -5.69
CA ALA A 25 0.54 -2.29 -5.28
C ALA A 25 -0.83 -2.79 -4.77
N GLY A 26 -1.44 -3.75 -5.46
CA GLY A 26 -2.69 -4.36 -5.02
C GLY A 26 -2.57 -5.16 -3.72
N TYR A 27 -1.44 -5.82 -3.49
CA TYR A 27 -1.17 -6.51 -2.23
C TYR A 27 -1.06 -5.51 -1.06
N VAL A 28 -0.28 -4.44 -1.23
CA VAL A 28 -0.12 -3.39 -0.21
C VAL A 28 -1.45 -2.69 0.06
N GLU A 29 -2.23 -2.36 -0.97
CA GLU A 29 -3.55 -1.75 -0.85
C GLU A 29 -4.53 -2.62 -0.05
N ARG A 30 -4.50 -3.95 -0.24
CA ARG A 30 -5.33 -4.84 0.55
C ARG A 30 -4.92 -4.84 2.02
N ARG A 31 -3.62 -4.96 2.30
CA ARG A 31 -3.08 -5.00 3.67
C ARG A 31 -3.32 -3.71 4.44
N VAL A 32 -3.11 -2.56 3.81
CA VAL A 32 -3.32 -1.26 4.45
C VAL A 32 -4.79 -1.07 4.82
N ARG A 33 -5.74 -1.57 4.01
CA ARG A 33 -7.18 -1.51 4.29
C ARG A 33 -7.60 -2.45 5.42
N GLU A 34 -7.03 -3.65 5.48
CA GLU A 34 -7.24 -4.59 6.59
C GLU A 34 -6.79 -3.98 7.94
N ILE A 35 -5.61 -3.36 7.95
CA ILE A 35 -5.07 -2.72 9.16
C ILE A 35 -5.87 -1.47 9.52
N ALA A 36 -6.23 -0.63 8.54
CA ALA A 36 -7.08 0.54 8.78
C ALA A 36 -8.45 0.15 9.37
N SER A 37 -9.02 -0.96 8.91
CA SER A 37 -10.31 -1.46 9.41
C SER A 37 -10.23 -2.03 10.83
N SER A 38 -9.08 -2.63 11.20
CA SER A 38 -8.87 -3.17 12.55
C SER A 38 -8.40 -2.14 13.57
N ALA A 39 -7.90 -0.99 13.13
CA ALA A 39 -7.43 0.10 13.98
C ALA A 39 -7.91 1.49 13.51
N PRO A 40 -9.23 1.76 13.50
CA PRO A 40 -9.80 2.99 12.94
C PRO A 40 -9.38 4.27 13.69
N GLN A 41 -8.96 4.15 14.95
CA GLN A 41 -8.47 5.27 15.77
C GLN A 41 -7.03 5.70 15.46
N LYS A 42 -6.30 4.96 14.61
CA LYS A 42 -4.90 5.26 14.28
C LYS A 42 -4.80 6.25 13.13
N SER A 43 -3.75 7.07 13.17
CA SER A 43 -3.41 7.97 12.06
C SER A 43 -3.01 7.20 10.81
N LYS A 44 -3.09 7.86 9.65
CA LYS A 44 -2.68 7.26 8.37
C LYS A 44 -1.20 6.86 8.39
N GLU A 45 -0.36 7.64 9.07
CA GLU A 45 1.06 7.38 9.25
C GLU A 45 1.30 6.12 10.08
N GLU A 46 0.63 5.97 11.23
CA GLU A 46 0.72 4.76 12.06
C GLU A 46 0.25 3.51 11.31
N ILE A 47 -0.87 3.61 10.58
CA ILE A 47 -1.39 2.52 9.74
C ILE A 47 -0.35 2.13 8.67
N SER A 48 0.29 3.12 8.06
CA SER A 48 1.32 2.88 7.05
C SER A 48 2.55 2.16 7.64
N ILE A 49 3.02 2.59 8.81
CA ILE A 49 4.13 1.93 9.52
C ILE A 49 3.77 0.49 9.90
N LEU A 50 2.57 0.27 10.47
CA LEU A 50 2.10 -1.07 10.80
C LEU A 50 1.99 -1.97 9.56
N THR A 51 1.56 -1.41 8.44
CA THR A 51 1.50 -2.13 7.16
C THR A 51 2.88 -2.53 6.68
N CYS A 52 3.87 -1.62 6.75
CA CYS A 52 5.26 -1.95 6.44
C CYS A 52 5.80 -3.07 7.34
N LEU A 53 5.53 -3.02 8.65
CA LEU A 53 5.95 -4.05 9.61
C LEU A 53 5.27 -5.40 9.37
N ASN A 54 4.03 -5.40 8.87
CA ASN A 54 3.29 -6.63 8.59
C ASN A 54 3.75 -7.35 7.31
N ILE A 55 4.35 -6.62 6.37
CA ILE A 55 4.79 -7.12 5.06
C ILE A 55 6.27 -7.50 5.04
N ALA A 56 7.08 -6.90 5.92
CA ALA A 56 8.51 -7.20 6.09
C ALA A 56 8.76 -8.64 6.55
#